data_AF-A0A2W5QSW0-F1
#
_entry.id   AF-A0A2W5QSW0-F1
#
_cell.length_a   1.000
_cell.length_b   1.000
_cell.length_c   1.000
_cell.angle_alpha   90.00
_cell.angle_beta   90.00
_cell.angle_gamma   90.00
#
_symmetry.space_group_name_H-M   'P 1'
#
loop_
_entity.id
_entity.type
_entity.pdbx_description
1 polymer ?
#
loop_
_entity_poly.entity_id
_entity_poly.type
_entity_poly.pdbx_seq_one_letter_code
_entity_poly.pdbx_strand_id
1 'polypeptide(L)'
;MTDRGASTSHDPDVYLLIAAGAVALICALLKMSANHTFWYDEVTLYVNLRDAPFSSLFGTLPFYDQAAPPLYNMVGSALARLVGLNEFLLRLPSWLALVGIGALALAFPRMEKRQRAAFCLASVASYTLLTYSVQAKHYALEMLVIAPLRGGAGAILRLLAYLLLSLASFLAPLVIGALILFQLADGWRVERQVTHSPGLAALARRHITRALPLVIGGVAALAVYFLISRSISEFQFQNYRLS
;
A
#
# COMPACT_ATOMS: atom_id res chain seq x y z
N MET A 1 19.92 36.18 -37.49
CA MET A 1 19.78 34.82 -36.93
C MET A 1 19.67 34.94 -35.43
N THR A 2 18.45 35.05 -34.90
CA THR A 2 18.21 35.11 -33.47
C THR A 2 18.00 33.70 -32.95
N ASP A 3 19.02 33.19 -32.30
CA ASP A 3 19.02 31.94 -31.56
C ASP A 3 18.04 32.08 -30.38
N ARG A 4 16.80 31.64 -30.58
CA ARG A 4 15.83 31.52 -29.49
C ARG A 4 16.26 30.33 -28.67
N GLY A 5 17.14 30.58 -27.69
CA GLY A 5 17.49 29.63 -26.65
C GLY A 5 16.21 29.05 -26.07
N ALA A 6 15.90 27.82 -26.46
CA ALA A 6 14.79 27.05 -25.94
C ALA A 6 15.11 26.78 -24.47
N SER A 7 14.66 27.69 -23.61
CA SER A 7 14.58 27.48 -22.17
C SER A 7 13.84 26.17 -21.97
N THR A 8 14.58 25.11 -21.66
CA THR A 8 14.05 23.83 -21.23
C THR A 8 13.48 24.02 -19.82
N SER A 9 12.38 24.75 -19.71
CA SER A 9 11.63 24.84 -18.46
C SER A 9 11.11 23.44 -18.19
N HIS A 10 11.80 22.70 -17.32
CA HIS A 10 11.39 21.37 -16.94
C HIS A 10 10.02 21.43 -16.27
N ASP A 11 9.08 20.66 -16.80
CA ASP A 11 7.71 20.62 -16.29
C ASP A 11 7.72 20.01 -14.87
N PRO A 12 7.32 20.78 -13.83
CA PRO A 12 7.36 20.34 -12.44
C PRO A 12 6.54 19.06 -12.20
N ASP A 13 5.51 18.81 -12.99
CA ASP A 13 4.65 17.64 -12.83
C ASP A 13 5.35 16.33 -13.26
N VAL A 14 6.39 16.41 -14.11
CA VAL A 14 7.21 15.25 -14.47
C VAL A 14 8.02 14.77 -13.27
N TYR A 15 8.62 15.69 -12.52
CA TYR A 15 9.35 15.35 -11.30
C TYR A 15 8.45 14.75 -10.24
N LEU A 16 7.22 15.27 -10.10
CA LEU A 16 6.23 14.70 -9.20
C LEU A 16 5.89 13.25 -9.56
N LEU A 17 5.67 12.95 -10.85
CA LEU A 17 5.39 11.60 -11.31
C LEU A 17 6.57 10.65 -11.07
N ILE A 18 7.79 11.09 -11.35
CA ILE A 18 9.01 10.32 -11.09
C ILE A 18 9.16 10.04 -9.59
N ALA A 19 9.00 11.07 -8.75
CA ALA A 19 9.08 10.93 -7.29
C ALA A 19 8.01 9.96 -6.76
N ALA A 20 6.77 10.08 -7.23
CA ALA A 20 5.68 9.17 -6.88
C ALA A 20 5.97 7.72 -7.27
N GLY A 21 6.49 7.50 -8.49
CA GLY A 21 6.89 6.18 -8.96
C GLY A 21 8.05 5.61 -8.13
N ALA A 22 9.05 6.44 -7.80
CA ALA A 22 10.18 6.04 -6.96
C ALA A 22 9.73 5.65 -5.54
N VAL A 23 8.86 6.44 -4.91
CA VAL A 23 8.28 6.12 -3.59
C VAL A 23 7.51 4.80 -3.64
N ALA A 24 6.67 4.60 -4.67
CA ALA A 24 5.94 3.35 -4.85
C ALA A 24 6.88 2.14 -4.97
N LEU A 25 7.91 2.25 -5.80
CA LEU A 25 8.91 1.20 -5.97
C LEU A 25 9.66 0.91 -4.65
N ILE A 26 10.10 1.95 -3.93
CA ILE A 26 10.81 1.81 -2.66
C ILE A 26 9.92 1.12 -1.62
N CYS A 27 8.65 1.53 -1.47
CA CYS A 27 7.72 0.89 -0.54
C CYS A 27 7.52 -0.60 -0.86
N ALA A 28 7.36 -0.94 -2.15
CA ALA A 28 7.23 -2.33 -2.59
C ALA A 28 8.50 -3.14 -2.29
N LEU A 29 9.69 -2.59 -2.55
CA LEU A 29 10.97 -3.22 -2.22
C LEU A 29 11.15 -3.43 -0.72
N LEU A 30 10.85 -2.40 0.09
CA LEU A 30 10.95 -2.49 1.54
C LEU A 30 10.01 -3.57 2.09
N LYS A 31 8.77 -3.63 1.61
CA LYS A 31 7.82 -4.68 2.01
C LYS A 31 8.32 -6.07 1.61
N MET A 32 8.91 -6.22 0.43
CA MET A 32 9.49 -7.49 -0.03
C MET A 32 10.71 -7.90 0.80
N SER A 33 11.52 -6.92 1.22
CA SER A 33 12.71 -7.14 2.05
C SER A 33 12.40 -7.43 3.53
N ALA A 34 11.18 -7.13 4.00
CA ALA A 34 10.76 -7.33 5.39
C ALA A 34 10.64 -8.82 5.80
N ASN A 35 11.11 -9.73 4.95
CA ASN A 35 11.42 -11.14 5.23
C ASN A 35 10.29 -11.90 5.92
N HIS A 36 9.11 -11.87 5.31
CA HIS A 36 8.00 -12.71 5.72
C HIS A 36 8.31 -14.15 5.32
N THR A 37 8.36 -15.08 6.26
CA THR A 37 8.38 -16.52 5.91
C THR A 37 7.14 -16.87 5.11
N PHE A 38 7.21 -17.93 4.30
CA PHE A 38 6.00 -18.42 3.63
C PHE A 38 4.87 -18.75 4.60
N TRP A 39 3.67 -18.38 4.21
CA TRP A 39 2.44 -18.81 4.82
C TRP A 39 2.16 -20.27 4.44
N TYR A 40 1.36 -20.96 5.23
CA TYR A 40 1.03 -22.37 4.98
C TYR A 40 0.47 -22.61 3.56
N ASP A 41 -0.39 -21.70 3.10
CA ASP A 41 -0.99 -21.78 1.77
C ASP A 41 0.03 -21.46 0.65
N GLU A 42 1.08 -20.68 0.91
CA GLU A 42 2.22 -20.46 0.00
C GLU A 42 3.13 -21.69 -0.07
N VAL A 43 3.39 -22.35 1.06
CA VAL A 43 4.20 -23.59 1.09
C VAL A 43 3.51 -24.72 0.32
N THR A 44 2.22 -24.91 0.56
CA THR A 44 1.42 -25.91 -0.16
C THR A 44 1.31 -25.60 -1.66
N LEU A 45 1.24 -24.31 -2.03
CA LEU A 45 1.33 -23.91 -3.43
C LEU A 45 2.70 -24.25 -4.02
N TYR A 46 3.79 -23.94 -3.30
CA TYR A 46 5.14 -24.27 -3.75
C TYR A 46 5.33 -25.76 -4.02
N VAL A 47 4.81 -26.63 -3.16
CA VAL A 47 4.86 -28.10 -3.37
C VAL A 47 4.18 -28.46 -4.69
N ASN A 48 3.00 -27.91 -4.98
CA ASN A 48 2.34 -28.11 -6.27
C ASN A 48 3.18 -27.58 -7.44
N LEU A 49 3.71 -26.37 -7.34
CA LEU A 49 4.49 -25.77 -8.43
C LEU A 49 5.77 -26.55 -8.72
N ARG A 50 6.42 -27.12 -7.70
CA ARG A 50 7.63 -27.94 -7.84
C ARG A 50 7.31 -29.34 -8.38
N ASP A 51 6.38 -30.05 -7.73
CA ASP A 51 6.26 -31.50 -7.84
C ASP A 51 5.07 -31.96 -8.72
N ALA A 52 4.06 -31.11 -8.94
CA ALA A 52 2.90 -31.51 -9.76
C ALA A 52 3.29 -31.68 -11.24
N PRO A 53 2.68 -32.64 -11.97
CA PRO A 53 2.91 -32.78 -13.41
C PRO A 53 2.36 -31.57 -14.16
N PHE A 54 2.98 -31.24 -15.30
CA PHE A 54 2.64 -30.04 -16.08
C PHE A 54 1.16 -29.99 -16.50
N SER A 55 0.56 -31.15 -16.79
CA SER A 55 -0.87 -31.26 -17.14
C SER A 55 -1.80 -30.78 -16.03
N SER A 56 -1.39 -30.88 -14.76
CA SER A 56 -2.19 -30.46 -13.61
C SER A 56 -2.19 -28.96 -13.38
N LEU A 57 -1.34 -28.18 -14.06
CA LEU A 57 -1.27 -26.73 -13.89
C LEU A 57 -2.48 -25.98 -14.49
N PHE A 58 -3.30 -26.67 -15.31
CA PHE A 58 -4.46 -26.11 -16.00
C PHE A 58 -5.80 -26.30 -15.25
N GLY A 59 -5.78 -26.91 -14.07
CA GLY A 59 -6.97 -27.15 -13.25
C GLY A 59 -6.69 -27.01 -11.76
N THR A 60 -7.47 -27.73 -10.95
CA THR A 60 -7.20 -27.85 -9.51
C THR A 60 -5.88 -28.59 -9.31
N LEU A 61 -5.02 -28.01 -8.48
CA LEU A 61 -3.71 -28.56 -8.17
C LEU A 61 -3.85 -29.82 -7.29
N PRO A 62 -3.03 -30.85 -7.51
CA PRO A 62 -3.25 -32.18 -6.96
C PRO A 62 -2.98 -32.28 -5.45
N PHE A 63 -2.21 -31.36 -4.88
CA PHE A 63 -1.93 -31.32 -3.46
C PHE A 63 -2.70 -30.19 -2.80
N TYR A 64 -3.38 -30.47 -1.69
CA TYR A 64 -4.06 -29.46 -0.85
C TYR A 64 -5.18 -28.67 -1.56
N ASP A 65 -5.80 -29.23 -2.61
CA ASP A 65 -6.98 -28.70 -3.31
C ASP A 65 -6.92 -27.21 -3.67
N GLN A 66 -5.74 -26.73 -4.07
CA GLN A 66 -5.56 -25.33 -4.44
C GLN A 66 -5.92 -25.08 -5.89
N ALA A 67 -6.47 -23.89 -6.17
CA ALA A 67 -6.71 -23.41 -7.51
C ALA A 67 -6.03 -22.04 -7.71
N ALA A 68 -5.47 -21.85 -8.89
CA ALA A 68 -4.90 -20.58 -9.33
C ALA A 68 -4.96 -20.51 -10.87
N PRO A 69 -4.90 -19.31 -11.46
CA PRO A 69 -4.91 -19.15 -12.91
C PRO A 69 -3.79 -19.96 -13.60
N PRO A 70 -4.05 -20.66 -14.73
CA PRO A 70 -3.06 -21.53 -15.36
C PRO A 70 -1.74 -20.84 -15.70
N LEU A 71 -1.79 -19.60 -16.19
CA LEU A 71 -0.58 -18.84 -16.51
C LEU A 71 0.29 -18.58 -15.27
N TYR A 72 -0.34 -18.29 -14.13
CA TYR A 72 0.37 -18.14 -12.86
C TYR A 72 1.02 -19.45 -12.43
N ASN A 73 0.31 -20.56 -12.53
CA ASN A 73 0.84 -21.89 -12.22
C ASN A 73 2.02 -22.27 -13.12
N MET A 74 1.95 -21.95 -14.42
CA MET A 74 3.04 -22.21 -15.36
C MET A 74 4.30 -21.42 -15.03
N VAL A 75 4.16 -20.10 -14.81
CA VAL A 75 5.29 -19.23 -14.43
C VAL A 75 5.85 -19.65 -13.07
N GLY A 76 4.98 -19.88 -12.08
CA GLY A 76 5.37 -20.32 -10.75
C GLY A 76 6.07 -21.68 -10.76
N SER A 77 5.60 -22.64 -11.58
CA SER A 77 6.23 -23.95 -11.71
C SER A 77 7.59 -23.87 -12.39
N ALA A 78 7.72 -23.05 -13.43
CA ALA A 78 9.01 -22.79 -14.07
C ALA A 78 10.01 -22.20 -13.05
N LEU A 79 9.60 -21.19 -12.28
CA LEU A 79 10.44 -20.59 -11.24
C LEU A 79 10.80 -21.61 -10.15
N ALA A 80 9.82 -22.30 -9.58
CA ALA A 80 10.03 -23.28 -8.51
C ALA A 80 11.01 -24.40 -8.92
N ARG A 81 10.97 -24.83 -10.18
CA ARG A 81 11.88 -25.87 -10.71
C ARG A 81 13.26 -25.35 -11.07
N LEU A 82 13.37 -24.11 -11.57
CA LEU A 82 14.64 -23.51 -11.96
C LEU A 82 15.48 -23.07 -10.77
N VAL A 83 14.84 -22.49 -9.75
CA VAL A 83 15.55 -21.85 -8.62
C VAL A 83 15.26 -22.50 -7.27
N GLY A 84 14.37 -23.49 -7.21
CA GLY A 84 14.00 -24.18 -5.99
C GLY A 84 13.18 -23.31 -5.02
N LEU A 85 13.35 -23.55 -3.72
CA LEU A 85 12.68 -22.83 -2.64
C LEU A 85 13.37 -21.48 -2.41
N ASN A 86 13.17 -20.53 -3.33
CA ASN A 86 13.60 -19.16 -3.16
C ASN A 86 12.38 -18.26 -2.97
N GLU A 87 12.12 -17.84 -1.73
CA GLU A 87 10.93 -17.07 -1.36
C GLU A 87 10.81 -15.77 -2.17
N PHE A 88 11.93 -15.08 -2.39
CA PHE A 88 11.97 -13.84 -3.14
C PHE A 88 11.55 -14.05 -4.60
N LEU A 89 12.12 -15.05 -5.27
CA LEU A 89 11.84 -15.31 -6.68
C LEU A 89 10.42 -15.84 -6.89
N LEU A 90 9.88 -16.60 -5.96
CA LEU A 90 8.50 -17.08 -6.03
C LEU A 90 7.46 -15.98 -5.79
N ARG A 91 7.83 -14.89 -5.10
CA ARG A 91 7.01 -13.69 -4.92
C ARG A 91 7.15 -12.67 -6.05
N LEU A 92 8.18 -12.81 -6.88
CA LEU A 92 8.48 -11.89 -7.97
C LEU A 92 7.28 -11.63 -8.90
N PRO A 93 6.47 -12.63 -9.31
CA PRO A 93 5.30 -12.36 -10.15
C PRO A 93 4.29 -11.40 -9.49
N SER A 94 4.01 -11.58 -8.21
CA SER A 94 3.09 -10.72 -7.45
C SER A 94 3.64 -9.32 -7.24
N TRP A 95 4.95 -9.22 -6.99
CA TRP A 95 5.62 -7.94 -6.82
C TRP A 95 5.64 -7.15 -8.15
N LEU A 96 5.96 -7.83 -9.26
CA LEU A 96 5.90 -7.24 -10.60
C LEU A 96 4.47 -6.81 -10.95
N ALA A 97 3.45 -7.50 -10.45
CA ALA A 97 2.07 -7.08 -10.65
C ALA A 97 1.78 -5.72 -9.98
N LEU A 98 2.29 -5.47 -8.77
CA LEU A 98 2.15 -4.17 -8.11
C LEU A 98 2.88 -3.06 -8.87
N VAL A 99 4.11 -3.31 -9.32
CA VAL A 99 4.86 -2.37 -10.17
C VAL A 99 4.10 -2.10 -11.47
N GLY A 100 3.53 -3.14 -12.07
CA GLY A 100 2.69 -3.07 -13.25
C GLY A 100 1.44 -2.20 -13.01
N ILE A 101 0.77 -2.34 -11.85
CA ILE A 101 -0.39 -1.52 -11.49
C ILE A 101 0.03 -0.05 -11.49
N GLY A 102 1.11 0.32 -10.80
CA GLY A 102 1.63 1.70 -10.84
C GLY A 102 1.95 2.17 -12.26
N ALA A 103 2.58 1.31 -13.07
CA ALA A 103 2.93 1.61 -14.45
C ALA A 103 1.70 1.76 -15.38
N LEU A 104 0.54 1.16 -15.05
CA LEU A 104 -0.70 1.37 -15.81
C LEU A 104 -1.08 2.85 -15.90
N ALA A 105 -0.72 3.67 -14.89
CA ALA A 105 -0.93 5.11 -14.95
C ALA A 105 -0.29 5.74 -16.20
N LEU A 106 0.84 5.20 -16.68
CA LEU A 106 1.51 5.65 -17.91
C LEU A 106 0.76 5.25 -19.18
N ALA A 107 0.02 4.14 -19.13
CA ALA A 107 -0.76 3.60 -20.25
C ALA A 107 -2.08 4.35 -20.47
N PHE A 108 -2.49 5.25 -19.57
CA PHE A 108 -3.68 6.09 -19.72
C PHE A 108 -3.32 7.50 -20.21
N PRO A 109 -3.21 7.74 -21.54
CA PRO A 109 -2.74 9.02 -22.09
C PRO A 109 -3.65 10.19 -21.73
N ARG A 110 -4.92 9.92 -21.39
CA ARG A 110 -5.90 10.92 -20.97
C ARG A 110 -5.75 11.38 -19.53
N MET A 111 -4.97 10.68 -18.70
CA MET A 111 -4.70 11.11 -17.33
C MET A 111 -3.65 12.22 -17.32
N GLU A 112 -3.92 13.28 -16.57
CA GLU A 112 -2.92 14.31 -16.29
C GLU A 112 -1.79 13.74 -15.43
N LYS A 113 -0.59 14.32 -15.52
CA LYS A 113 0.61 13.84 -14.79
C LYS A 113 0.38 13.74 -13.28
N ARG A 114 -0.33 14.71 -12.69
CA ARG A 114 -0.72 14.69 -11.26
C ARG A 114 -1.65 13.54 -10.90
N GLN A 115 -2.61 13.23 -11.77
CA GLN A 115 -3.52 12.09 -11.58
C GLN A 115 -2.75 10.77 -11.65
N ARG A 116 -1.78 10.66 -12.58
CA ARG A 116 -0.89 9.49 -12.67
C ARG A 116 -0.03 9.34 -11.42
N ALA A 117 0.53 10.43 -10.92
CA ALA A 117 1.32 10.44 -9.69
C ALA A 117 0.48 9.99 -8.47
N ALA A 118 -0.74 10.54 -8.32
CA ALA A 118 -1.67 10.15 -7.28
C ALA A 118 -2.04 8.66 -7.37
N PHE A 119 -2.26 8.15 -8.58
CA PHE A 119 -2.53 6.73 -8.82
C PHE A 119 -1.36 5.85 -8.35
N CYS A 120 -0.12 6.18 -8.72
CA CYS A 120 1.07 5.44 -8.29
C CYS A 120 1.17 5.41 -6.76
N LEU A 121 1.10 6.57 -6.10
CA LEU A 121 1.19 6.65 -4.64
C LEU A 121 0.10 5.83 -3.96
N ALA A 122 -1.08 5.82 -4.52
CA ALA A 122 -2.19 5.18 -3.88
C ALA A 122 -2.27 3.67 -4.11
N SER A 123 -1.70 3.15 -5.20
CA SER A 123 -1.48 1.70 -5.34
C SER A 123 -0.64 1.13 -4.19
N VAL A 124 0.33 1.90 -3.68
CA VAL A 124 1.18 1.47 -2.55
C VAL A 124 0.68 1.89 -1.19
N ALA A 125 -0.18 2.92 -1.12
CA ALA A 125 -0.88 3.29 0.12
C ALA A 125 -1.94 2.24 0.52
N SER A 126 -2.42 1.45 -0.44
CA SER A 126 -3.34 0.35 -0.16
C SER A 126 -2.61 -0.80 0.54
N TYR A 127 -2.89 -0.96 1.84
CA TYR A 127 -2.36 -2.06 2.64
C TYR A 127 -2.61 -3.44 2.01
N THR A 128 -3.80 -3.65 1.44
CA THR A 128 -4.19 -4.89 0.80
C THR A 128 -3.35 -5.17 -0.45
N LEU A 129 -3.19 -4.18 -1.34
CA LEU A 129 -2.37 -4.35 -2.54
C LEU A 129 -0.90 -4.59 -2.19
N LEU A 130 -0.38 -3.82 -1.23
CA LEU A 130 0.99 -3.95 -0.77
C LEU A 130 1.22 -5.32 -0.10
N THR A 131 0.25 -5.83 0.67
CA THR A 131 0.33 -7.16 1.29
C THR A 131 0.29 -8.27 0.26
N TYR A 132 -0.66 -8.24 -0.69
CA TYR A 132 -0.75 -9.26 -1.73
C TYR A 132 0.41 -9.22 -2.73
N SER A 133 1.07 -8.07 -2.89
CA SER A 133 2.26 -7.96 -3.73
C SER A 133 3.46 -8.76 -3.22
N VAL A 134 3.47 -9.10 -1.94
CA VAL A 134 4.57 -9.86 -1.31
C VAL A 134 4.15 -11.28 -0.90
N GLN A 135 2.98 -11.73 -1.33
CA GLN A 135 2.59 -13.13 -1.23
C GLN A 135 2.87 -13.83 -2.55
N ALA A 136 3.38 -15.05 -2.50
CA ALA A 136 3.52 -15.98 -3.61
C ALA A 136 2.15 -16.55 -4.02
N LYS A 137 1.17 -15.65 -4.23
CA LYS A 137 -0.20 -15.95 -4.65
C LYS A 137 -0.61 -15.05 -5.82
N HIS A 138 -1.55 -15.52 -6.62
CA HIS A 138 -2.00 -14.85 -7.84
C HIS A 138 -2.80 -13.55 -7.60
N TYR A 139 -3.17 -13.22 -6.35
CA TYR A 139 -4.06 -12.11 -6.02
C TYR A 139 -3.59 -10.75 -6.59
N ALA A 140 -2.30 -10.44 -6.53
CA ALA A 140 -1.79 -9.17 -7.07
C ALA A 140 -1.92 -9.10 -8.61
N LEU A 141 -1.79 -10.23 -9.30
CA LEU A 141 -1.99 -10.32 -10.75
C LEU A 141 -3.45 -10.16 -11.14
N GLU A 142 -4.37 -10.72 -10.36
CA GLU A 142 -5.80 -10.49 -10.59
C GLU A 142 -6.15 -9.00 -10.47
N MET A 143 -5.59 -8.32 -9.48
CA MET A 143 -5.77 -6.87 -9.32
C MET A 143 -5.19 -6.09 -10.51
N LEU A 144 -4.03 -6.51 -11.04
CA LEU A 144 -3.44 -5.94 -12.26
C LEU A 144 -4.35 -6.13 -13.47
N VAL A 145 -5.02 -7.27 -13.62
CA VAL A 145 -5.90 -7.57 -14.76
C VAL A 145 -7.26 -6.86 -14.63
N ILE A 146 -7.80 -6.76 -13.42
CA ILE A 146 -9.08 -6.08 -13.16
C ILE A 146 -8.96 -4.56 -13.38
N ALA A 147 -7.82 -3.96 -13.02
CA ALA A 147 -7.59 -2.51 -13.15
C ALA A 147 -7.85 -1.96 -14.59
N PRO A 148 -7.29 -2.55 -15.68
CA PRO A 148 -7.52 -2.10 -17.05
C PRO A 148 -8.84 -2.61 -17.63
N LEU A 149 -9.32 -3.81 -17.29
CA LEU A 149 -10.59 -4.35 -17.81
C LEU A 149 -11.80 -3.50 -17.40
N ARG A 150 -11.71 -2.80 -16.26
CA ARG A 150 -12.75 -1.88 -15.82
C ARG A 150 -12.67 -0.51 -16.50
N GLY A 151 -11.68 -0.24 -17.36
CA GLY A 151 -11.30 1.04 -17.96
C GLY A 151 -12.31 1.83 -18.82
N GLY A 152 -13.62 1.76 -18.53
CA GLY A 152 -14.53 2.88 -18.79
C GLY A 152 -14.33 4.01 -17.77
N ALA A 153 -14.72 5.25 -18.11
CA ALA A 153 -14.59 6.43 -17.26
C ALA A 153 -15.12 6.25 -15.82
N GLY A 154 -16.10 5.36 -15.63
CA GLY A 154 -16.64 5.00 -14.32
C GLY A 154 -15.68 4.22 -13.40
N ALA A 155 -14.67 3.53 -13.92
CA ALA A 155 -13.71 2.81 -13.09
C ALA A 155 -12.60 3.68 -12.55
N ILE A 156 -12.18 4.70 -13.30
CA ILE A 156 -11.28 5.72 -12.77
C ILE A 156 -11.98 6.45 -11.63
N LEU A 157 -13.26 6.81 -11.79
CA LEU A 157 -14.08 7.41 -10.72
C LEU A 157 -14.29 6.51 -9.51
N ARG A 158 -14.51 5.20 -9.70
CA ARG A 158 -14.68 4.25 -8.58
C ARG A 158 -13.37 3.88 -7.91
N LEU A 159 -12.29 3.70 -8.68
CA LEU A 159 -10.96 3.48 -8.13
C LEU A 159 -10.55 4.73 -7.36
N LEU A 160 -10.67 5.93 -7.95
CA LEU A 160 -10.52 7.20 -7.24
C LEU A 160 -11.44 7.28 -6.03
N ALA A 161 -12.70 6.82 -6.07
CA ALA A 161 -13.57 6.84 -4.90
C ALA A 161 -13.08 5.90 -3.79
N TYR A 162 -12.72 4.66 -4.09
CA TYR A 162 -12.14 3.72 -3.11
C TYR A 162 -10.82 4.22 -2.54
N LEU A 163 -10.06 4.90 -3.38
CA LEU A 163 -8.72 5.36 -3.13
C LEU A 163 -8.72 6.69 -2.37
N LEU A 164 -9.69 7.57 -2.66
CA LEU A 164 -10.06 8.74 -1.85
C LEU A 164 -10.69 8.31 -0.53
N LEU A 165 -11.46 7.22 -0.50
CA LEU A 165 -12.01 6.68 0.75
C LEU A 165 -10.89 6.12 1.62
N SER A 166 -9.97 5.32 1.05
CA SER A 166 -8.81 4.80 1.78
C SER A 166 -7.82 5.90 2.17
N LEU A 167 -7.60 6.89 1.29
CA LEU A 167 -6.76 8.04 1.57
C LEU A 167 -7.42 8.94 2.61
N ALA A 168 -8.75 9.11 2.60
CA ALA A 168 -9.48 9.80 3.67
C ALA A 168 -9.39 9.02 4.98
N SER A 169 -9.49 7.68 4.96
CA SER A 169 -9.29 6.85 6.16
C SER A 169 -7.86 6.94 6.71
N PHE A 170 -6.86 7.16 5.86
CA PHE A 170 -5.45 7.30 6.24
C PHE A 170 -5.05 8.75 6.61
N LEU A 171 -5.55 9.75 5.88
CA LEU A 171 -5.29 11.17 6.09
C LEU A 171 -6.16 11.75 7.19
N ALA A 172 -7.38 11.26 7.42
CA ALA A 172 -8.22 11.73 8.51
C ALA A 172 -7.48 11.69 9.86
N PRO A 173 -6.84 10.59 10.29
CA PRO A 173 -6.09 10.59 11.54
C PRO A 173 -4.85 11.51 11.51
N LEU A 174 -4.21 11.70 10.35
CA LEU A 174 -3.06 12.62 10.21
C LEU A 174 -3.48 14.10 10.27
N VAL A 175 -4.56 14.48 9.60
CA VAL A 175 -5.13 15.83 9.60
C VAL A 175 -5.71 16.15 10.97
N ILE A 176 -6.44 15.20 11.58
CA ILE A 176 -6.90 15.33 12.97
C ILE A 176 -5.70 15.50 13.90
N GLY A 177 -4.66 14.66 13.77
CA GLY A 177 -3.42 14.80 14.54
C GLY A 177 -2.73 16.15 14.37
N ALA A 178 -2.59 16.64 13.13
CA ALA A 178 -1.95 17.92 12.83
C ALA A 178 -2.75 19.13 13.33
N LEU A 179 -4.08 19.11 13.22
CA LEU A 179 -4.95 20.16 13.76
C LEU A 179 -4.87 20.21 15.29
N ILE A 180 -4.77 19.05 15.94
CA ILE A 180 -4.60 19.01 17.39
C ILE A 180 -3.21 19.52 17.80
N LEU A 181 -2.15 19.14 17.08
CA LEU A 181 -0.80 19.66 17.33
C LEU A 181 -0.71 21.18 17.11
N PHE A 182 -1.40 21.71 16.09
CA PHE A 182 -1.49 23.15 15.84
C PHE A 182 -2.21 23.88 16.98
N GLN A 183 -3.37 23.37 17.42
CA GLN A 183 -4.11 23.91 18.58
C GLN A 183 -3.27 23.89 19.87
N LEU A 184 -2.48 22.82 20.09
CA LEU A 184 -1.58 22.72 21.22
C LEU A 184 -0.41 23.70 21.11
N ALA A 185 0.22 23.84 19.94
CA ALA A 185 1.32 24.76 19.72
C ALA A 185 0.87 26.23 19.87
N ASP A 186 -0.34 26.56 19.42
CA ASP A 186 -0.91 27.90 19.55
C ASP A 186 -1.31 28.18 21.00
N GLY A 187 -1.93 27.21 21.68
CA GLY A 187 -2.19 27.28 23.12
C GLY A 187 -0.91 27.48 23.95
N TRP A 188 0.19 26.84 23.54
CA TRP A 188 1.49 26.97 24.20
C TRP A 188 2.19 28.31 23.91
N ARG A 189 2.03 28.86 22.69
CA ARG A 189 2.49 30.22 22.36
C ARG A 189 1.72 31.28 23.14
N VAL A 190 0.40 31.11 23.26
CA VAL A 190 -0.45 31.99 24.07
C VAL A 190 -0.04 31.91 25.54
N GLU A 191 0.15 30.71 26.12
CA GLU A 191 0.60 30.55 27.50
C GLU A 191 1.95 31.25 27.78
N ARG A 192 2.91 31.20 26.85
CA ARG A 192 4.19 31.92 26.96
C ARG A 192 4.06 33.45 26.90
N GLN A 193 3.13 33.98 26.11
CA GLN A 193 2.88 35.43 26.03
C GLN A 193 2.04 35.96 27.20
N VAL A 194 1.36 35.07 27.91
CA VAL A 194 0.30 35.38 28.88
C VAL A 194 0.74 35.26 30.34
N THR A 195 1.99 34.92 30.61
CA THR A 195 2.57 34.81 31.98
C THR A 195 2.35 36.05 32.87
N HIS A 196 1.89 37.19 32.33
CA HIS A 196 1.53 38.39 33.08
C HIS A 196 0.03 38.64 33.29
N SER A 197 -0.89 37.80 32.78
CA SER A 197 -2.35 37.98 32.98
C SER A 197 -3.06 36.68 33.43
N PRO A 198 -3.60 36.63 34.66
CA PRO A 198 -4.21 35.41 35.22
C PRO A 198 -5.41 34.86 34.42
N GLY A 199 -6.17 35.73 33.75
CA GLY A 199 -7.39 35.37 33.03
C GLY A 199 -7.14 34.56 31.75
N LEU A 200 -6.10 34.91 30.99
CA LEU A 200 -5.76 34.22 29.74
C LEU A 200 -5.08 32.86 30.02
N ALA A 201 -4.37 32.71 31.14
CA ALA A 201 -3.81 31.42 31.57
C ALA A 201 -4.91 30.40 31.90
N ALA A 202 -6.02 30.84 32.48
CA ALA A 202 -7.20 29.99 32.73
C ALA A 202 -7.89 29.56 31.42
N LEU A 203 -7.90 30.42 30.40
CA LEU A 203 -8.46 30.12 29.08
C LEU A 203 -7.59 29.08 28.33
N ALA A 204 -6.26 29.27 28.34
CA ALA A 204 -5.32 28.32 27.73
C ALA A 204 -5.42 26.93 28.37
N ARG A 205 -5.51 26.84 29.70
CA ARG A 205 -5.75 25.56 30.40
C ARG A 205 -7.04 24.88 29.98
N ARG A 206 -8.12 25.63 29.74
CA ARG A 206 -9.40 25.07 29.25
C ARG A 206 -9.29 24.52 27.83
N HIS A 207 -8.52 25.15 26.95
CA HIS A 207 -8.28 24.64 25.60
C HIS A 207 -7.41 23.38 25.60
N ILE A 208 -6.33 23.37 26.38
CA ILE A 208 -5.43 22.21 26.52
C ILE A 208 -6.19 21.01 27.11
N THR A 209 -6.98 21.22 28.17
CA THR A 209 -7.77 20.13 28.79
C THR A 209 -8.86 19.58 27.86
N ARG A 210 -9.36 20.36 26.90
CA ARG A 210 -10.31 19.87 25.87
C ARG A 210 -9.64 19.18 24.68
N ALA A 211 -8.41 19.57 24.34
CA ALA A 211 -7.67 18.98 23.23
C ALA A 211 -6.97 17.65 23.61
N LEU A 212 -6.58 17.51 24.87
CA LEU A 212 -5.85 16.33 25.38
C LEU A 212 -6.59 14.99 25.15
N PRO A 213 -7.91 14.85 25.40
CA PRO A 213 -8.63 13.62 25.15
C PRO A 213 -8.64 13.22 23.66
N LEU A 214 -8.64 14.21 22.75
CA LEU A 214 -8.64 13.98 21.31
C LEU A 214 -7.29 13.49 20.80
N VAL A 215 -6.16 14.01 21.32
CA VAL A 215 -4.81 13.46 21.02
C VAL A 215 -4.72 12.03 21.49
N ILE A 216 -5.10 11.78 22.75
CA ILE A 216 -5.03 10.45 23.35
C ILE A 216 -5.91 9.49 22.54
N GLY A 217 -7.10 9.91 22.14
CA GLY A 217 -7.99 9.12 21.26
C GLY A 217 -7.37 8.81 19.89
N GLY A 218 -6.73 9.79 19.24
CA GLY A 218 -6.09 9.59 17.92
C GLY A 218 -4.88 8.64 17.98
N VAL A 219 -4.01 8.81 18.98
CA VAL A 219 -2.86 7.91 19.19
C VAL A 219 -3.34 6.51 19.58
N ALA A 220 -4.36 6.41 20.44
CA ALA A 220 -4.95 5.13 20.80
C ALA A 220 -5.58 4.44 19.59
N ALA A 221 -6.27 5.16 18.70
CA ALA A 221 -6.84 4.59 17.48
C ALA A 221 -5.76 4.06 16.52
N LEU A 222 -4.65 4.80 16.35
CA LEU A 222 -3.52 4.35 15.55
C LEU A 222 -2.85 3.11 16.15
N ALA A 223 -2.64 3.11 17.47
CA ALA A 223 -2.10 1.98 18.20
C ALA A 223 -3.03 0.75 18.11
N VAL A 224 -4.35 0.93 18.26
CA VAL A 224 -5.36 -0.12 18.09
C VAL A 224 -5.35 -0.65 16.67
N TYR A 225 -5.22 0.19 15.64
CA TYR A 225 -5.09 -0.27 14.25
C TYR A 225 -3.87 -1.17 14.04
N PHE A 226 -2.70 -0.76 14.53
CA PHE A 226 -1.48 -1.57 14.44
C PHE A 226 -1.55 -2.83 15.31
N LEU A 227 -2.16 -2.75 16.49
CA LEU A 227 -2.37 -3.89 17.39
C LEU A 227 -3.35 -4.90 16.78
N ILE A 228 -4.49 -4.46 16.23
CA ILE A 228 -5.44 -5.34 15.53
C ILE A 228 -4.76 -5.97 14.31
N SER A 229 -4.04 -5.18 13.50
CA SER A 229 -3.32 -5.72 12.33
C SER A 229 -2.28 -6.76 12.73
N ARG A 230 -1.57 -6.53 13.83
CA ARG A 230 -0.63 -7.48 14.42
C ARG A 230 -1.33 -8.71 15.01
N SER A 231 -2.39 -8.55 15.78
CA SER A 231 -3.15 -9.64 16.40
C SER A 231 -3.85 -10.52 15.36
N ILE A 232 -4.35 -9.96 14.26
CA ILE A 232 -4.89 -10.75 13.14
C ILE A 232 -3.78 -11.61 12.54
N SER A 233 -2.59 -11.05 12.34
CA SER A 233 -1.44 -11.84 11.85
C SER A 233 -1.04 -12.94 12.85
N GLU A 234 -0.95 -12.63 14.16
CA GLU A 234 -0.58 -13.60 15.21
C GLU A 234 -1.66 -14.68 15.44
N PHE A 235 -2.94 -14.34 15.37
CA PHE A 235 -4.07 -15.27 15.52
C PHE A 235 -4.17 -16.24 14.35
N GLN A 236 -3.86 -15.78 13.13
CA GLN A 236 -3.68 -16.68 11.99
C GLN A 236 -2.56 -17.67 12.29
N PHE A 237 -1.38 -17.23 12.76
CA PHE A 237 -0.27 -18.13 13.09
C PHE A 237 -0.54 -19.12 14.23
N GLN A 238 -1.31 -18.76 15.27
CA GLN A 238 -1.58 -19.65 16.40
C GLN A 238 -2.54 -20.80 16.06
N ASN A 239 -3.54 -20.56 15.22
CA ASN A 239 -4.48 -21.62 14.80
C ASN A 239 -3.81 -22.68 13.91
N TYR A 240 -2.65 -22.39 13.32
CA TYR A 240 -1.88 -23.36 12.54
C TYR A 240 -0.89 -24.20 13.36
N ARG A 241 -0.76 -24.00 14.69
CA ARG A 241 0.11 -24.84 15.56
C ARG A 241 -0.62 -26.05 16.18
N LEU A 242 -1.92 -26.20 15.94
CA LEU A 242 -2.78 -27.20 16.60
C LEU A 242 -3.30 -28.31 15.67
N SER A 243 -2.70 -28.47 14.49
CA SER A 243 -2.96 -29.57 13.54
C SER A 243 -1.66 -30.22 13.12
#